data_AF-A0A1I1CTU2-F1
#
_entry.id   AF-A0A1I1CTU2-F1
#
_cell.length_a   1.000
_cell.length_b   1.000
_cell.length_c   1.000
_cell.angle_alpha   90.00
_cell.angle_beta   90.00
_cell.angle_gamma   90.00
#
_symmetry.space_group_name_H-M   'P 1'
#
loop_
_entity.id
_entity.type
_entity.pdbx_description
1 polymer ?
#
loop_
_entity_poly.entity_id
_entity_poly.type
_entity_poly.pdbx_seq_one_letter_code
_entity_poly.pdbx_strand_id
1 'polypeptide(L)'
;MKNIILEKTSQVRWYTNMRDVFEAANIAPQDYDWYVSDIETNWRPPGFSPDDQWFTGDELEAFLHAYEVQFIWAVFSAVPKGLRPIPVPAPYVEDNPQYWDGTEPDPQLEGALFEIACWDSSGTILINLPEQAIHSFLIRYPDAKPLATARS
;
A
#
# COMPACT_ATOMS: atom_id res chain seq x y z
N MET A 1 7.18 -10.86 -12.72
CA MET A 1 7.28 -9.45 -12.31
C MET A 1 6.70 -9.41 -10.91
N LYS A 2 7.50 -9.03 -9.90
CA LYS A 2 7.10 -9.17 -8.50
C LYS A 2 6.61 -7.85 -7.93
N ASN A 3 7.32 -6.76 -8.23
CA ASN A 3 6.97 -5.43 -7.73
C ASN A 3 6.65 -4.45 -8.87
N ILE A 4 5.58 -3.67 -8.71
CA ILE A 4 5.15 -2.68 -9.69
C ILE A 4 4.88 -1.33 -9.03
N ILE A 5 4.91 -0.28 -9.84
CA ILE A 5 4.52 1.08 -9.44
C ILE A 5 3.51 1.64 -10.45
N LEU A 6 2.49 2.32 -9.93
CA LEU A 6 1.65 3.22 -10.70
C LEU A 6 2.05 4.66 -10.38
N GLU A 7 2.54 5.38 -11.38
CA GLU A 7 2.92 6.80 -11.29
C GLU A 7 2.71 7.46 -12.66
N LYS A 8 2.63 8.80 -12.71
CA LYS A 8 2.62 9.59 -13.97
C LYS A 8 1.53 9.17 -14.98
N THR A 9 0.35 8.79 -14.51
CA THR A 9 -0.85 8.46 -15.26
C THR A 9 -2.01 9.43 -14.99
N SER A 10 -2.98 9.48 -15.92
CA SER A 10 -4.29 10.12 -15.73
C SER A 10 -5.42 9.11 -15.44
N GLN A 11 -5.08 7.82 -15.28
CA GLN A 11 -6.05 6.74 -15.07
C GLN A 11 -6.70 6.72 -13.68
N VAL A 12 -6.14 7.49 -12.75
CA VAL A 12 -6.63 7.65 -11.37
C VAL A 12 -6.94 9.12 -11.11
N ARG A 13 -7.98 9.38 -10.32
CA ARG A 13 -8.30 10.74 -9.84
C ARG A 13 -7.22 11.26 -8.90
N TRP A 14 -6.68 10.35 -8.08
CA TRP A 14 -5.52 10.51 -7.20
C TRP A 14 -4.95 9.10 -6.92
N TYR A 15 -3.65 8.97 -6.72
CA TYR A 15 -2.96 7.66 -6.73
C TYR A 15 -3.25 6.80 -5.50
N THR A 16 -3.35 7.42 -4.34
CA THR A 16 -3.29 6.74 -3.04
C THR A 16 -4.65 6.58 -2.38
N ASN A 17 -5.69 6.37 -3.19
CA ASN A 17 -6.99 5.92 -2.72
C ASN A 17 -6.96 4.42 -2.50
N MET A 18 -6.80 4.01 -1.24
CA MET A 18 -6.67 2.58 -0.94
C MET A 18 -7.90 1.76 -1.30
N ARG A 19 -9.09 2.36 -1.36
CA ARG A 19 -10.29 1.67 -1.86
C ARG A 19 -10.12 1.28 -3.32
N ASP A 20 -9.71 2.23 -4.16
CA ASP A 20 -9.53 2.00 -5.61
C ASP A 20 -8.35 1.05 -5.88
N VAL A 21 -7.29 1.12 -5.04
CA VAL A 21 -6.14 0.22 -5.13
C VAL A 21 -6.54 -1.22 -4.81
N PHE A 22 -7.28 -1.45 -3.71
CA PHE A 22 -7.77 -2.77 -3.35
C PHE A 22 -8.74 -3.34 -4.38
N GLU A 23 -9.66 -2.52 -4.89
CA GLU A 23 -10.58 -2.91 -5.95
C GLU A 23 -9.83 -3.31 -7.23
N ALA A 24 -8.87 -2.49 -7.66
CA ALA A 24 -8.07 -2.76 -8.86
C ALA A 24 -7.23 -4.04 -8.75
N ALA A 25 -6.67 -4.31 -7.57
CA ALA A 25 -5.89 -5.51 -7.29
C ALA A 25 -6.77 -6.73 -6.97
N ASN A 26 -8.09 -6.58 -6.88
CA ASN A 26 -9.02 -7.60 -6.42
C ASN A 26 -8.60 -8.21 -5.06
N ILE A 27 -8.21 -7.35 -4.12
CA ILE A 27 -7.83 -7.71 -2.76
C ILE A 27 -8.96 -7.32 -1.81
N ALA A 28 -9.45 -8.28 -1.03
CA ALA A 28 -10.36 -7.99 0.08
C ALA A 28 -9.52 -7.67 1.33
N PRO A 29 -9.59 -6.46 1.91
CA PRO A 29 -8.89 -6.14 3.15
C PRO A 29 -9.18 -7.13 4.27
N GLN A 30 -10.40 -7.65 4.32
CA GLN A 30 -10.89 -8.60 5.30
C GLN A 30 -10.20 -9.97 5.24
N ASP A 31 -9.38 -10.28 4.24
CA ASP A 31 -8.62 -11.54 4.20
C ASP A 31 -7.36 -11.49 5.09
N TYR A 32 -6.98 -10.31 5.58
CA TYR A 32 -5.72 -10.06 6.29
C TYR A 32 -5.94 -9.25 7.57
N ASP A 33 -4.91 -9.24 8.43
CA ASP A 33 -4.70 -8.13 9.36
C ASP A 33 -3.67 -7.17 8.75
N TRP A 34 -3.71 -5.91 9.19
CA TRP A 34 -2.93 -4.84 8.57
C TRP A 34 -2.17 -4.03 9.62
N TYR A 35 -0.87 -3.87 9.40
CA TYR A 35 -0.11 -2.80 10.04
C TYR A 35 0.00 -1.65 9.04
N VAL A 36 -0.43 -0.46 9.45
CA VAL A 36 -0.31 0.75 8.65
C VAL A 36 0.65 1.68 9.37
N SER A 37 1.72 2.08 8.67
CA SER A 37 2.78 2.92 9.20
C SER A 37 3.11 4.07 8.25
N ASP A 38 3.92 5.01 8.74
CA ASP A 38 4.38 6.19 7.97
C ASP A 38 3.19 7.02 7.46
N ILE A 39 2.17 7.17 8.31
CA ILE A 39 0.87 7.70 7.93
C ILE A 39 0.91 9.22 7.84
N GLU A 40 0.74 9.74 6.63
CA GLU A 40 0.37 11.12 6.38
C GLU A 40 -0.87 11.16 5.47
N THR A 41 -1.88 11.93 5.84
CA THR A 41 -3.15 12.01 5.11
C THR A 41 -3.53 13.44 4.78
N ASN A 42 -4.20 13.66 3.65
CA ASN A 42 -4.68 14.98 3.24
C ASN A 42 -5.64 15.65 4.24
N TRP A 43 -6.39 14.85 4.99
CA TRP A 43 -7.19 15.29 6.13
C TRP A 43 -7.32 14.14 7.13
N ARG A 44 -7.62 14.47 8.39
CA ARG A 44 -7.73 13.48 9.47
C ARG A 44 -9.20 13.20 9.81
N PRO A 45 -9.71 11.98 9.54
CA PRO A 45 -11.05 11.59 9.98
C PRO A 45 -11.21 11.62 11.51
N PRO A 46 -12.41 11.94 12.03
CA PRO A 46 -12.67 11.90 13.47
C PRO A 46 -12.35 10.52 14.05
N GLY A 47 -11.53 10.48 15.10
CA GLY A 47 -11.15 9.24 15.77
C GLY A 47 -10.04 8.43 15.09
N PHE A 48 -9.55 8.84 13.92
CA PHE A 48 -8.39 8.22 13.27
C PHE A 48 -7.09 8.69 13.95
N SER A 49 -6.16 7.79 14.26
CA SER A 49 -4.81 8.18 14.68
C SER A 49 -3.90 8.38 13.46
N PRO A 50 -3.06 9.41 13.40
CA PRO A 50 -1.99 9.50 12.41
C PRO A 50 -0.75 8.69 12.81
N ASP A 51 -0.74 8.11 14.01
CA ASP A 51 0.35 7.23 14.44
C ASP A 51 0.21 5.86 13.76
N ASP A 52 1.34 5.16 13.60
CA ASP A 52 1.36 3.79 13.16
C ASP A 52 0.42 2.92 14.00
N GLN A 53 -0.39 2.09 13.34
CA GLN A 53 -1.39 1.31 14.05
C GLN A 53 -1.79 0.03 13.33
N TRP A 54 -2.35 -0.88 14.11
CA TRP A 54 -2.91 -2.14 13.63
C TRP A 54 -4.40 -1.99 13.32
N PHE A 55 -4.82 -2.61 12.22
CA PHE A 55 -6.21 -2.83 11.86
C PHE A 55 -6.45 -4.32 11.65
N THR A 56 -7.61 -4.80 12.10
CA THR A 56 -8.22 -5.96 11.46
C THR A 56 -8.66 -5.59 10.05
N GLY A 57 -8.78 -6.58 9.16
CA GLY A 57 -9.29 -6.32 7.83
C GLY A 57 -10.70 -5.71 7.80
N ASP A 58 -11.57 -6.09 8.74
CA ASP A 58 -12.92 -5.51 8.88
C ASP A 58 -12.88 -4.03 9.32
N GLU A 59 -11.99 -3.68 10.26
CA GLU A 59 -11.79 -2.28 10.68
C GLU A 59 -11.26 -1.42 9.53
N LEU A 60 -10.29 -1.94 8.77
CA LEU A 60 -9.72 -1.23 7.64
C LEU A 60 -10.74 -1.02 6.52
N GLU A 61 -11.52 -2.06 6.16
CA GLU A 61 -12.59 -1.94 5.17
C GLU A 61 -13.62 -0.89 5.62
N ALA A 62 -14.12 -1.00 6.85
CA ALA A 62 -15.12 -0.08 7.38
C ALA A 62 -14.61 1.37 7.37
N PHE A 63 -13.35 1.60 7.75
CA PHE A 63 -12.71 2.90 7.70
C PHE A 63 -12.65 3.45 6.28
N LEU A 64 -12.11 2.67 5.34
CA LEU A 64 -11.98 3.06 3.93
C LEU A 64 -13.32 3.23 3.24
N HIS A 65 -14.38 2.58 3.71
CA HIS A 65 -15.75 2.77 3.22
C HIS A 65 -16.38 4.06 3.77
N ALA A 66 -16.18 4.35 5.06
CA ALA A 66 -16.74 5.51 5.72
C ALA A 66 -16.10 6.84 5.30
N TYR A 67 -14.81 6.81 4.96
CA TYR A 67 -14.03 8.02 4.69
C TYR A 67 -13.29 7.94 3.35
N GLU A 68 -13.42 8.98 2.54
CA GLU A 68 -12.60 9.19 1.34
C GLU A 68 -11.30 9.88 1.78
N VAL A 69 -10.27 9.08 2.07
CA VAL A 69 -8.97 9.55 2.55
C VAL A 69 -7.92 9.34 1.47
N GLN A 70 -7.10 10.37 1.24
CA GLN A 70 -5.90 10.25 0.45
C GLN A 70 -4.71 10.13 1.41
N PHE A 71 -4.01 9.01 1.33
CA PHE A 71 -2.76 8.80 2.05
C PHE A 71 -1.63 9.45 1.24
N ILE A 72 -1.09 10.57 1.71
CA ILE A 72 0.07 11.22 1.08
C ILE A 72 1.26 10.26 1.23
N TRP A 73 1.46 9.74 2.44
CA TRP A 73 2.42 8.71 2.80
C TRP A 73 1.71 7.63 3.62
N ALA A 74 2.07 6.35 3.39
CA ALA A 74 1.73 5.22 4.23
C ALA A 74 2.33 3.92 3.65
N VAL A 75 2.62 2.95 4.51
CA VAL A 75 2.81 1.54 4.12
C VAL A 75 1.69 0.68 4.70
N PHE A 76 0.93 0.01 3.85
CA PHE A 76 -0.06 -1.00 4.23
C PHE A 76 0.58 -2.38 4.15
N SER A 77 0.91 -2.95 5.31
CA SER A 77 1.53 -4.27 5.41
C SER A 77 0.49 -5.33 5.71
N ALA A 78 0.23 -6.23 4.74
CA ALA A 78 -0.72 -7.32 4.90
C ALA A 78 -0.07 -8.50 5.60
N VAL A 79 -0.63 -8.95 6.73
CA VAL A 79 -0.17 -10.14 7.46
C VAL A 79 -1.29 -11.17 7.59
N PRO A 80 -0.96 -12.45 7.82
CA PRO A 80 -1.97 -13.46 8.15
C PRO A 80 -2.82 -13.02 9.34
N LYS A 81 -4.13 -13.31 9.30
CA LYS A 81 -5.04 -12.99 10.41
C LYS A 81 -4.52 -13.50 11.76
N GLY A 82 -4.57 -12.64 12.77
CA GLY A 82 -4.11 -12.93 14.12
C GLY A 82 -2.60 -12.85 14.31
N LEU A 83 -1.82 -12.65 13.24
CA LEU A 83 -0.39 -12.36 13.35
C LEU A 83 -0.20 -10.86 13.62
N ARG A 84 0.55 -10.52 14.67
CA ARG A 84 0.92 -9.12 14.99
C ARG A 84 2.40 -9.06 15.41
N PRO A 85 3.34 -9.10 14.45
CA PRO A 85 4.77 -8.90 14.73
C PRO A 85 5.02 -7.55 15.41
N ILE A 86 6.17 -7.44 16.08
CA ILE A 86 6.62 -6.14 16.59
C ILE A 86 7.34 -5.43 15.43
N PRO A 87 6.87 -4.26 14.99
CA PRO A 87 7.48 -3.52 13.88
C PRO A 87 8.83 -2.91 14.33
N VAL A 88 9.96 -3.49 13.91
CA VAL A 88 11.31 -3.00 14.25
C VAL A 88 12.28 -3.15 13.06
N PRO A 89 12.60 -2.07 12.32
CA PRO A 89 11.91 -0.78 12.33
C PRO A 89 10.50 -0.90 11.74
N ALA A 90 9.65 0.11 11.96
CA ALA A 90 8.39 0.19 11.25
C ALA A 90 8.64 0.42 9.74
N PRO A 91 7.82 -0.17 8.85
CA PRO A 91 7.90 0.11 7.43
C PRO A 91 7.70 1.58 7.12
N TYR A 92 8.44 2.08 6.14
CA TYR A 92 8.38 3.48 5.75
C TYR A 92 8.55 3.66 4.24
N VAL A 93 8.09 4.81 3.74
CA VAL A 93 8.18 5.18 2.33
C VAL A 93 9.18 6.32 2.14
N GLU A 94 9.09 7.37 2.96
CA GLU A 94 9.94 8.55 2.82
C GLU A 94 11.43 8.18 2.91
N ASP A 95 12.22 8.59 1.92
CA ASP A 95 13.66 8.29 1.84
C ASP A 95 14.03 6.79 1.91
N ASN A 96 13.13 5.87 1.56
CA ASN A 96 13.48 4.45 1.47
C ASN A 96 14.28 4.16 0.17
N PRO A 97 15.61 3.88 0.25
CA PRO A 97 16.43 3.70 -0.95
C PRO A 97 16.14 2.38 -1.67
N GLN A 98 15.55 1.39 -0.99
CA GLN A 98 15.28 0.07 -1.55
C GLN A 98 14.24 0.10 -2.68
N TYR A 99 13.39 1.14 -2.73
CA TYR A 99 12.45 1.33 -3.83
C TYR A 99 13.13 1.81 -5.12
N TRP A 100 14.35 2.36 -5.04
CA TRP A 100 14.97 3.12 -6.13
C TRP A 100 16.35 2.62 -6.56
N ASP A 101 16.91 1.63 -5.86
CA ASP A 101 18.23 1.06 -6.15
C ASP A 101 18.24 0.08 -7.35
N GLY A 102 17.07 -0.18 -7.94
CA GLY A 102 16.90 -1.09 -9.08
C GLY A 102 16.81 -2.57 -8.70
N THR A 103 16.75 -2.88 -7.40
CA THR A 103 16.49 -4.23 -6.91
C THR A 103 14.98 -4.50 -6.78
N GLU A 104 14.61 -5.75 -6.48
CA GLU A 104 13.24 -6.13 -6.15
C GLU A 104 13.13 -6.25 -4.63
N PRO A 105 12.63 -5.21 -3.92
CA PRO A 105 12.51 -5.26 -2.48
C PRO A 105 11.51 -6.34 -2.04
N ASP A 106 11.75 -6.90 -0.86
CA ASP A 106 10.77 -7.69 -0.13
C ASP A 106 9.97 -6.78 0.80
N PRO A 107 8.81 -7.23 1.33
CA PRO A 107 8.11 -6.50 2.38
C PRO A 107 9.03 -6.16 3.55
N GLN A 108 8.92 -4.93 4.06
CA GLN A 108 9.72 -4.43 5.18
C GLN A 108 9.32 -5.07 6.51
N LEU A 109 8.02 -5.27 6.74
CA LEU A 109 7.52 -5.85 7.98
C LEU A 109 7.76 -7.37 8.01
N GLU A 110 8.40 -7.86 9.07
CA GLU A 110 8.59 -9.29 9.27
C GLU A 110 7.24 -10.03 9.31
N GLY A 111 7.07 -11.02 8.43
CA GLY A 111 5.84 -11.79 8.33
C GLY A 111 4.75 -11.17 7.47
N ALA A 112 4.99 -9.99 6.87
CA ALA A 112 4.10 -9.47 5.84
C ALA A 112 4.15 -10.35 4.59
N LEU A 113 2.96 -10.62 4.05
CA LEU A 113 2.78 -11.33 2.80
C LEU A 113 3.07 -10.42 1.62
N PHE A 114 2.63 -9.17 1.71
CA PHE A 114 2.84 -8.13 0.70
C PHE A 114 2.63 -6.74 1.32
N GLU A 115 3.08 -5.72 0.60
CA GLU A 115 2.97 -4.31 1.02
C GLU A 115 2.44 -3.42 -0.11
N ILE A 116 1.68 -2.41 0.28
CA ILE A 116 1.23 -1.33 -0.61
C ILE A 116 1.70 -0.01 -0.01
N ALA A 117 2.60 0.68 -0.71
CA ALA A 117 3.17 1.95 -0.28
C ALA A 117 2.56 3.13 -1.05
N CYS A 118 2.03 4.10 -0.31
CA CYS A 118 1.56 5.38 -0.80
C CYS A 118 2.73 6.36 -0.84
N TRP A 119 3.06 6.90 -2.03
CA TRP A 119 4.26 7.70 -2.25
C TRP A 119 3.92 9.14 -2.67
N ASP A 120 4.14 10.10 -1.77
CA ASP A 120 3.94 11.55 -1.93
C ASP A 120 2.68 11.96 -2.69
N SER A 121 1.58 11.21 -2.52
CA SER A 121 0.36 11.32 -3.33
C SER A 121 0.49 11.14 -4.86
N SER A 122 1.71 10.90 -5.37
CA SER A 122 2.07 10.89 -6.79
C SER A 122 2.27 9.50 -7.38
N GLY A 123 2.34 8.48 -6.51
CA GLY A 123 2.40 7.09 -6.92
C GLY A 123 1.93 6.10 -5.88
N THR A 124 1.77 4.86 -6.33
CA THR A 124 1.48 3.70 -5.48
C THR A 124 2.41 2.57 -5.86
N ILE A 125 3.15 2.08 -4.88
CA ILE A 125 4.13 1.01 -5.02
C ILE A 125 3.51 -0.27 -4.46
N LEU A 126 3.59 -1.36 -5.21
CA LEU A 126 3.01 -2.66 -4.89
C LEU A 126 4.14 -3.68 -4.76
N ILE A 127 4.37 -4.17 -3.55
CA ILE A 127 5.47 -5.08 -3.22
C ILE A 127 4.93 -6.48 -2.92
N ASN A 128 5.41 -7.48 -3.66
CA ASN A 128 5.12 -8.90 -3.44
C ASN A 128 3.63 -9.29 -3.45
N LEU A 129 2.78 -8.56 -4.16
CA LEU A 129 1.37 -8.93 -4.29
C LEU A 129 1.22 -10.33 -4.94
N PRO A 130 0.14 -11.08 -4.63
CA PRO A 130 -0.19 -12.30 -5.34
C PRO A 130 -0.24 -12.08 -6.86
N GLU A 131 0.22 -13.04 -7.66
CA GLU A 131 0.32 -12.88 -9.13
C GLU A 131 -1.02 -12.49 -9.79
N GLN A 132 -2.12 -13.09 -9.32
CA GLN A 132 -3.47 -12.74 -9.76
C GLN A 132 -3.89 -11.31 -9.42
N ALA A 133 -3.39 -10.76 -8.31
CA ALA A 133 -3.67 -9.38 -7.90
C ALA A 133 -2.86 -8.39 -8.75
N ILE A 134 -1.58 -8.69 -9.01
CA ILE A 134 -0.74 -7.94 -9.96
C ILE A 134 -1.40 -7.92 -11.35
N HIS A 135 -1.86 -9.08 -11.82
CA HIS A 135 -2.53 -9.18 -13.11
C HIS A 135 -3.81 -8.34 -13.19
N SER A 136 -4.66 -8.43 -12.17
CA SER A 136 -5.89 -7.62 -12.08
C SER A 136 -5.57 -6.12 -12.09
N PHE A 137 -4.56 -5.71 -11.32
CA PHE A 137 -4.13 -4.32 -11.23
C PHE A 137 -3.61 -3.80 -12.57
N LEU A 138 -2.80 -4.59 -13.31
CA LEU A 138 -2.29 -4.22 -14.64
C LEU A 138 -3.38 -4.15 -15.70
N ILE A 139 -4.44 -4.97 -15.61
CA ILE A 139 -5.61 -4.84 -16.49
C ILE A 139 -6.31 -3.50 -16.23
N ARG A 140 -6.47 -3.13 -14.96
CA ARG A 140 -7.16 -1.91 -14.55
C ARG A 140 -6.35 -0.64 -14.82
N TYR A 141 -5.03 -0.72 -14.64
CA TYR A 141 -4.05 0.36 -14.78
C TYR A 141 -2.84 -0.09 -15.62
N PRO A 142 -2.99 -0.20 -16.96
CA PRO A 142 -1.92 -0.61 -17.85
C PRO A 142 -0.69 0.29 -17.88
N ASP A 143 -0.77 1.52 -17.34
CA ASP A 143 0.40 2.40 -17.20
C ASP A 143 1.31 1.98 -16.03
N ALA A 144 0.86 1.09 -15.14
CA ALA A 144 1.71 0.54 -14.10
C ALA A 144 2.87 -0.25 -14.71
N LYS A 145 4.06 -0.12 -14.11
CA LYS A 145 5.31 -0.62 -14.66
C LYS A 145 6.18 -1.27 -13.58
N PRO A 146 7.20 -2.06 -13.94
CA PRO A 146 8.10 -2.67 -12.97
C PRO A 146 8.78 -1.61 -12.09
N LEU A 147 8.77 -1.81 -10.78
CA LEU A 147 9.40 -0.89 -9.83
C LEU A 147 10.90 -0.74 -10.10
N ALA A 148 11.60 -1.83 -10.44
CA ALA A 148 13.04 -1.83 -10.72
C ALA A 148 13.47 -0.89 -11.88
N THR A 149 12.52 -0.45 -12.71
CA THR A 149 12.76 0.50 -13.81
C THR A 149 12.37 1.95 -13.47
N ALA A 150 11.72 2.15 -12.32
CA ALA A 150 11.33 3.46 -11.84
C ALA A 150 12.54 4.22 -11.28
N ARG A 151 12.40 5.55 -11.23
CA ARG A 151 13.41 6.48 -10.71
C ARG A 151 12.67 7.54 -9.90
N SER A 152 13.20 7.85 -8.72
CA SER A 152 12.80 8.99 -7.88
C SER A 152 13.07 10.31 -8.59
#